data_AF-A0A235F7U5-F1
#
_entry.id   AF-A0A235F7U5-F1
#
_cell.length_a   1.000
_cell.length_b   1.000
_cell.length_c   1.000
_cell.angle_alpha   90.00
_cell.angle_beta   90.00
_cell.angle_gamma   90.00
#
_symmetry.space_group_name_H-M   'P 1'
#
loop_
_entity.id
_entity.type
_entity.pdbx_description
1 polymer ?
#
loop_
_entity_poly.entity_id
_entity_poly.type
_entity_poly.pdbx_seq_one_letter_code
_entity_poly.pdbx_strand_id
1 'polypeptide(L)'
;MKIYDISMPLYNGVPGWPGDTPYSFSLAWTKEDSGSVNVGQISLSTHTGTHADAPYHFSEDGIKMTDLPLSLYVGRCSVIDASSNESVSAA
;
A
#
# COMPACT_ATOMS: atom_id res chain seq x y z
N MET A 1 6.85 -24.40 1.66
CA MET A 1 5.82 -23.61 2.38
C MET A 1 5.04 -22.83 1.34
N LYS A 2 3.71 -22.79 1.42
CA LYS A 2 2.88 -22.05 0.45
C LYS A 2 2.79 -20.58 0.89
N ILE A 3 2.95 -19.67 -0.06
CA ILE A 3 2.73 -18.24 0.13
C ILE A 3 1.33 -17.91 -0.38
N TYR A 4 0.60 -17.10 0.39
CA TYR A 4 -0.67 -16.52 -0.03
C TYR A 4 -0.43 -15.03 -0.27
N ASP A 5 -0.72 -14.58 -1.49
CA ASP A 5 -0.76 -13.14 -1.77
C ASP A 5 -2.08 -12.58 -1.21
N ILE A 6 -1.95 -11.56 -0.37
CA ILE A 6 -3.07 -10.86 0.28
C ILE A 6 -3.10 -9.38 -0.11
N SER A 7 -2.32 -8.99 -1.12
CA SER A 7 -2.23 -7.62 -1.59
C SER A 7 -3.28 -7.34 -2.66
N MET A 8 -3.85 -6.14 -2.62
CA MET A 8 -4.74 -5.64 -3.66
C MET A 8 -3.92 -5.26 -4.91
N PRO A 9 -4.26 -5.74 -6.12
CA PRO A 9 -3.58 -5.32 -7.34
C PRO A 9 -3.70 -3.81 -7.58
N LEU A 10 -2.60 -3.17 -7.98
CA LEU A 10 -2.59 -1.75 -8.35
C LEU A 10 -2.68 -1.60 -9.88
N TYR A 11 -3.62 -0.77 -10.33
CA TYR A 11 -3.88 -0.48 -11.73
C TYR A 11 -4.47 0.92 -11.88
N ASN A 12 -4.36 1.52 -13.06
CA ASN A 12 -4.95 2.84 -13.32
C ASN A 12 -6.48 2.74 -13.19
N GLY A 13 -7.05 3.53 -12.28
CA GLY A 13 -8.47 3.44 -11.91
C GLY A 13 -8.79 2.54 -10.72
N VAL A 14 -7.76 2.05 -10.01
CA VAL A 14 -7.94 1.41 -8.70
C VAL A 14 -8.65 2.37 -7.74
N PRO A 15 -9.59 1.89 -6.90
CA PRO A 15 -10.28 2.74 -5.94
C PRO A 15 -9.30 3.43 -4.97
N GLY A 16 -9.53 4.71 -4.71
CA GLY A 16 -8.77 5.51 -3.75
C GLY A 16 -9.69 6.39 -2.92
N TRP A 17 -9.13 7.09 -1.93
CA TRP A 17 -9.91 7.99 -1.08
C TRP A 17 -10.47 9.18 -1.88
N PRO A 18 -11.74 9.59 -1.70
CA PRO A 18 -12.31 10.72 -2.42
C PRO A 18 -11.50 12.01 -2.23
N GLY A 19 -10.98 12.55 -3.33
CA GLY A 19 -10.17 13.78 -3.35
C GLY A 19 -8.66 13.59 -3.13
N ASP A 20 -8.20 12.36 -2.87
CA ASP A 20 -6.77 12.06 -2.74
C ASP A 20 -6.10 11.82 -4.11
N THR A 21 -4.77 11.75 -4.13
CA THR A 21 -3.94 11.52 -5.32
C THR A 21 -4.27 10.16 -5.94
N PRO A 22 -4.81 10.11 -7.18
CA PRO A 22 -5.10 8.86 -7.85
C PRO A 22 -3.81 8.09 -8.17
N TYR A 23 -3.86 6.76 -8.12
CA TYR A 23 -2.80 5.92 -8.66
C TYR A 23 -2.67 6.13 -10.17
N SER A 24 -1.44 6.33 -10.62
CA SER A 24 -1.08 6.25 -12.03
C SER A 24 0.25 5.53 -12.21
N PHE A 25 0.26 4.64 -13.19
CA PHE A 25 1.44 4.10 -13.83
C PHE A 25 1.43 4.50 -15.30
N SER A 26 2.56 4.99 -15.78
CA SER A 26 2.80 5.28 -17.20
C SER A 26 4.24 4.94 -17.58
N LEU A 27 4.50 4.77 -18.88
CA LEU A 27 5.87 4.71 -19.38
C LEU A 27 6.36 6.13 -19.67
N ALA A 28 7.35 6.57 -18.91
CA ALA A 28 8.04 7.84 -19.15
C ALA A 28 8.98 7.76 -20.36
N TRP A 29 9.49 6.56 -20.66
CA TRP A 29 10.33 6.31 -21.83
C TRP A 29 10.13 4.87 -22.31
N THR A 30 9.77 4.67 -23.57
CA THR A 30 9.59 3.31 -24.10
C THR A 30 10.92 2.67 -24.49
N LYS A 31 10.95 1.34 -24.58
CA LYS A 31 12.10 0.58 -25.07
C LYS A 31 12.46 0.93 -26.51
N GLU A 32 11.45 1.20 -27.34
CA GLU A 32 11.64 1.63 -28.72
C GLU A 32 12.39 2.97 -28.76
N ASP A 33 11.94 3.94 -27.97
CA ASP A 33 12.54 5.28 -27.92
C ASP A 33 13.91 5.29 -27.21
N SER A 34 14.09 4.49 -26.17
CA SER A 34 15.35 4.42 -25.41
C SER A 34 16.40 3.50 -26.04
N GLY A 35 16.00 2.69 -27.02
CA GLY A 35 16.81 1.65 -27.64
C GLY A 35 17.16 0.47 -26.71
N SER A 36 16.62 0.40 -25.49
CA SER A 36 17.02 -0.64 -24.51
C SER A 36 15.94 -1.06 -23.51
N VAL A 37 15.28 -0.12 -22.84
CA VAL A 37 14.42 -0.38 -21.67
C VAL A 37 13.13 0.44 -21.67
N ASN A 38 12.08 -0.12 -21.06
CA ASN A 38 10.89 0.65 -20.67
C ASN A 38 11.13 1.27 -19.29
N VAL A 39 11.01 2.59 -19.18
CA VAL A 39 11.12 3.32 -17.92
C VAL A 39 9.72 3.69 -17.46
N GLY A 40 9.28 3.08 -16.36
CA GLY A 40 7.99 3.37 -15.74
C GLY A 40 8.06 4.54 -14.76
N GLN A 41 6.97 5.30 -14.68
CA GLN A 41 6.72 6.29 -13.65
C GLN A 41 5.48 5.90 -12.86
N ILE A 42 5.55 6.02 -11.54
CA ILE A 42 4.43 5.80 -10.63
C ILE A 42 4.16 7.11 -9.88
N SER A 43 2.89 7.47 -9.75
CA SER A 43 2.40 8.48 -8.80
C SER A 43 1.23 7.88 -8.03
N LEU A 44 1.24 7.97 -6.71
CA LEU A 44 0.20 7.40 -5.84
C LEU A 44 0.14 8.11 -4.49
N SER A 45 -1.01 8.01 -3.82
CA SER A 45 -1.10 8.22 -2.37
C SER A 45 -0.50 7.03 -1.63
N THR A 46 0.14 7.29 -0.47
CA THR A 46 0.65 6.24 0.43
C THR A 46 -0.45 5.34 0.99
N HIS A 47 -1.71 5.79 0.92
CA HIS A 47 -2.88 5.06 1.38
C HIS A 47 -3.62 4.31 0.25
N THR A 48 -2.94 4.05 -0.87
CA THR A 48 -3.51 3.30 -2.01
C THR A 48 -3.33 1.80 -1.82
N GLY A 49 -4.41 1.04 -1.79
CA GLY A 49 -4.38 -0.44 -1.72
C GLY A 49 -3.89 -0.98 -0.38
N THR A 50 -3.25 -2.15 -0.39
CA THR A 50 -2.72 -2.77 0.84
C THR A 50 -1.48 -2.00 1.31
N HIS A 51 -1.59 -1.30 2.43
CA HIS A 51 -0.55 -0.43 2.99
C HIS A 51 -0.49 -0.52 4.52
N ALA A 52 0.46 0.19 5.12
CA ALA A 52 0.55 0.39 6.55
C ALA A 52 0.73 1.88 6.86
N ASP A 53 0.12 2.34 7.93
CA ASP A 53 0.26 3.72 8.39
C ASP A 53 1.41 3.86 9.37
N ALA A 54 2.08 5.00 9.32
CA ALA A 54 2.97 5.45 10.38
C ALA A 54 2.21 6.37 11.35
N PRO A 55 2.60 6.46 12.64
CA PRO A 55 1.99 7.40 13.58
C PRO A 55 1.93 8.85 13.06
N TYR A 56 2.93 9.25 12.25
CA TYR A 56 2.96 10.57 11.61
C TYR A 56 1.73 10.89 10.74
N HIS A 57 0.99 9.86 10.27
CA HIS A 57 -0.22 10.07 9.47
C HIS A 57 -1.31 10.86 10.22
N PHE A 58 -1.41 10.69 11.53
CA PHE A 58 -2.47 11.28 12.37
C PHE A 58 -1.93 12.05 13.58
N SER A 59 -0.61 12.18 13.69
CA SER A 59 0.06 12.89 14.79
C SER A 59 1.28 13.63 14.26
N GLU A 60 1.34 14.95 14.44
CA GLU A 60 2.45 15.79 13.96
C GLU A 60 3.80 15.38 14.59
N ASP A 61 3.79 14.91 15.83
CA ASP A 61 4.98 14.41 16.54
C ASP A 61 5.17 12.88 16.38
N GLY A 62 4.39 12.26 15.51
CA GLY A 62 4.40 10.82 15.27
C GLY A 62 5.69 10.35 14.58
N ILE A 63 6.11 9.14 14.92
CA ILE A 63 7.24 8.45 14.26
C ILE A 63 6.91 8.28 12.77
N LYS A 64 7.89 8.55 11.90
CA LYS A 64 7.75 8.38 10.44
C LYS A 64 7.93 6.92 10.03
N MET A 65 7.39 6.55 8.87
CA MET A 65 7.47 5.18 8.35
C MET A 65 8.91 4.64 8.28
N THR A 66 9.87 5.48 7.90
CA THR A 66 11.28 5.10 7.77
C THR A 66 11.96 4.77 9.10
N ASP A 67 11.39 5.20 10.22
CA ASP A 67 11.98 5.07 11.55
C ASP A 67 11.34 3.92 12.36
N LEU A 68 10.30 3.26 11.82
CA LEU A 68 9.65 2.13 12.47
C LEU A 68 10.50 0.85 12.32
N PRO A 69 10.63 0.03 13.39
CA PRO A 69 11.41 -1.19 13.32
C PRO A 69 10.71 -2.25 12.44
N LEU A 70 11.45 -2.83 11.49
CA LEU A 70 10.95 -3.84 10.55
C LEU A 70 10.36 -5.09 11.23
N SER A 71 10.76 -5.38 12.46
CA SER A 71 10.25 -6.50 13.25
C SER A 71 8.74 -6.41 13.54
N LEU A 72 8.13 -5.23 13.41
CA LEU A 72 6.68 -5.06 13.52
C LEU A 72 5.93 -5.66 12.32
N TYR A 73 6.58 -5.77 11.16
CA TYR A 73 5.94 -6.15 9.90
C TYR A 73 6.23 -7.59 9.45
N VAL A 74 7.09 -8.31 10.17
CA VAL A 74 7.50 -9.68 9.85
C VAL A 74 7.43 -10.55 11.09
N GLY A 75 6.48 -11.49 11.10
CA GLY A 75 6.30 -12.39 12.23
C GLY A 75 5.14 -13.35 12.06
N ARG A 76 4.84 -14.07 13.14
CA ARG A 76 3.63 -14.90 13.20
C ARG A 76 2.41 -14.00 13.32
N CYS A 77 1.37 -14.29 12.55
CA CYS A 77 0.08 -13.65 12.67
C CYS A 77 -1.03 -14.71 12.77
N SER A 78 -2.22 -14.27 13.19
CA SER A 78 -3.44 -15.07 13.17
C SER A 78 -4.43 -14.42 12.22
N VAL A 79 -5.11 -15.24 11.42
CA VAL A 79 -6.23 -14.80 10.58
C VAL A 79 -7.51 -15.17 11.31
N ILE A 80 -8.37 -14.19 11.53
CA ILE A 80 -9.64 -14.34 12.26
C ILE A 80 -10.77 -13.91 11.32
N ASP A 81 -11.85 -14.67 11.29
CA ASP A 81 -13.08 -14.30 10.58
C ASP A 81 -13.98 -13.46 11.49
N ALA A 82 -14.37 -12.28 11.02
CA ALA A 82 -15.29 -11.36 11.70
C ALA A 82 -16.39 -10.86 10.74
N SER A 83 -16.72 -11.67 9.72
CA SER A 83 -17.57 -11.25 8.60
C SER A 83 -19.01 -10.87 8.97
N SER A 84 -19.52 -11.32 10.11
CA SER A 84 -20.88 -11.03 10.60
C SER A 84 -20.96 -9.87 11.59
N ASN A 85 -19.85 -9.17 11.84
CA ASN A 85 -19.77 -8.09 12.82
C ASN A 85 -19.73 -6.72 12.13
N GLU A 86 -20.58 -5.78 12.56
CA GLU A 86 -20.51 -4.37 12.11
C GLU A 86 -19.26 -3.65 12.65
N SER A 87 -18.83 -4.02 13.86
CA SER A 87 -17.62 -3.51 14.49
C SER A 87 -16.93 -4.58 15.32
N VAL A 88 -15.62 -4.41 15.56
CA VAL A 88 -14.80 -5.27 16.41
C VAL A 88 -14.31 -4.44 17.59
N SER A 89 -14.68 -4.81 18.81
CA SER A 89 -14.28 -4.14 20.05
C SER A 89 -13.64 -5.10 21.02
N ALA A 90 -12.96 -4.56 22.04
CA ALA A 90 -12.64 -5.34 23.23
C ALA A 90 -13.94 -5.75 23.95
N ALA A 91 -13.86 -6.83 24.74
CA ALA A 91 -14.93 -7.25 25.64
C ALA A 91 -15.06 -6.29 26.85
#